data_AF-U6DPT3-F1
#
_entry.id   AF-U6DPT3-F1
#
_cell.length_a   1.000
_cell.length_b   1.000
_cell.length_c   1.000
_cell.angle_alpha   90.00
_cell.angle_beta   90.00
_cell.angle_gamma   90.00
#
_symmetry.space_group_name_H-M   'P 1'
#
loop_
_entity.id
_entity.type
_entity.pdbx_description
1 polymer ?
#
loop_
_entity_poly.entity_id
_entity_poly.type
_entity_poly.pdbx_seq_one_letter_code
_entity_poly.pdbx_strand_id
1 'polypeptide(L)'
;RSEKPLRSIKRIFHTVTTTDDPVIRKLAKTQGNVFATDAILATLMGCTRSVYSWDIVVQRVGSKLFFDKRDNSDFDLLTVSETANEPPQDEGNSFNSPRNLAMEATYINHNFSQQCLRMGKERYNFPNPNPFVEDDMDKNEVASVAYRYRRWKLGDDIDLIVRCEHDGVMTGANGEVSFINIKTLNEWDSRHCNGVDWRQKLDSQRGAVIATELKNNSYKLARWTCCALLAGSE
;
A
#
# COMPACT_ATOMS: atom_id res chain seq x y z
N ARG A 1 -16.88 14.26 16.57
CA ARG A 1 -17.31 14.10 17.99
C ARG A 1 -17.66 12.66 18.39
N SER A 2 -17.76 11.70 17.46
CA SER A 2 -18.06 10.29 17.74
C SER A 2 -16.92 9.37 17.25
N GLU A 3 -15.69 9.71 17.63
CA GLU A 3 -14.50 8.95 17.23
C GLU A 3 -14.50 7.54 17.84
N LYS A 4 -13.84 6.61 17.16
CA LYS A 4 -13.63 5.25 17.66
C LYS A 4 -12.13 5.03 17.87
N PRO A 5 -11.72 4.49 19.03
CA PRO A 5 -10.32 4.13 19.24
C PRO A 5 -9.84 3.14 18.18
N LEU A 6 -8.66 3.41 17.61
CA LEU A 6 -7.95 2.43 16.80
C LEU A 6 -7.47 1.31 17.73
N ARG A 7 -7.70 0.07 17.34
CA ARG A 7 -7.31 -1.13 18.08
C ARG A 7 -6.07 -1.72 17.43
N SER A 8 -5.16 -2.22 18.25
CA SER A 8 -4.08 -3.07 17.77
C SER A 8 -4.66 -4.41 17.30
N ILE A 9 -4.65 -4.67 15.99
CA ILE A 9 -5.12 -5.91 15.39
C ILE A 9 -3.91 -6.70 14.91
N LYS A 10 -3.65 -7.85 15.53
CA LYS A 10 -2.56 -8.75 15.13
C LYS A 10 -3.01 -9.60 13.94
N ARG A 11 -2.41 -9.34 12.79
CA ARG A 11 -2.57 -10.11 11.55
C ARG A 11 -1.22 -10.24 10.84
N ILE A 12 -1.08 -11.29 10.05
CA ILE A 12 0.08 -11.52 9.19
C ILE A 12 -0.14 -10.72 7.90
N PHE A 13 0.78 -9.78 7.63
CA PHE A 13 0.85 -9.01 6.39
C PHE A 13 2.04 -9.51 5.58
N HIS A 14 1.78 -9.92 4.34
CA HIS A 14 2.79 -10.47 3.45
C HIS A 14 3.31 -9.37 2.54
N THR A 15 4.60 -9.08 2.62
CA THR A 15 5.28 -8.07 1.79
C THR A 15 6.23 -8.73 0.78
N VAL A 16 5.80 -9.84 0.18
CA VAL A 16 6.63 -10.71 -0.69
C VAL A 16 7.06 -9.98 -1.97
N THR A 17 8.36 -10.02 -2.29
CA THR A 17 8.92 -9.45 -3.53
C THR A 17 8.56 -10.29 -4.77
N THR A 18 8.84 -9.76 -5.96
CA THR A 18 8.45 -10.35 -7.24
C THR A 18 9.03 -11.74 -7.49
N THR A 19 10.32 -11.96 -7.24
CA THR A 19 10.97 -13.27 -7.50
C THR A 19 10.57 -14.37 -6.50
N ASP A 20 10.13 -13.97 -5.31
CA ASP A 20 9.72 -14.89 -4.25
C ASP A 20 8.29 -15.36 -4.42
N ASP A 21 7.51 -14.65 -5.24
CA ASP A 21 6.14 -14.97 -5.55
C ASP A 21 6.03 -16.24 -6.44
N PRO A 22 5.43 -17.34 -5.93
CA PRO A 22 5.33 -18.59 -6.68
C PRO A 22 4.40 -18.49 -7.90
N VAL A 23 3.41 -17.59 -7.88
CA VAL A 23 2.51 -17.37 -9.00
C VAL A 23 3.25 -16.63 -10.10
N ILE A 24 4.00 -15.57 -9.77
CA ILE A 24 4.84 -14.87 -10.76
C ILE A 24 5.87 -15.83 -11.37
N ARG A 25 6.54 -16.67 -10.57
CA ARG A 25 7.45 -17.70 -11.11
C ARG A 25 6.77 -18.66 -12.08
N LYS A 26 5.52 -19.04 -11.81
CA LYS A 26 4.72 -19.89 -12.71
C LYS A 26 4.34 -19.14 -13.99
N LEU A 27 3.87 -17.90 -13.88
CA LEU A 27 3.51 -17.06 -15.02
C LEU A 27 4.71 -16.78 -15.92
N ALA A 28 5.87 -16.53 -15.31
CA ALA A 28 7.10 -16.28 -16.04
C ALA A 28 7.51 -17.46 -16.93
N LYS A 29 7.04 -18.70 -16.70
CA LYS A 29 7.34 -19.82 -17.61
C LYS A 29 6.54 -19.77 -18.91
N THR A 30 5.39 -19.10 -18.93
CA THR A 30 4.42 -19.19 -20.04
C THR A 30 4.10 -17.84 -20.69
N GLN A 31 4.19 -16.72 -19.97
CA GLN A 31 3.80 -15.40 -20.48
C GLN A 31 4.53 -14.26 -19.77
N GLY A 32 4.53 -13.08 -20.40
CA GLY A 32 5.17 -11.87 -19.89
C GLY A 32 6.68 -11.85 -20.09
N ASN A 33 7.23 -10.64 -20.13
CA ASN A 33 8.67 -10.41 -20.12
C ASN A 33 9.09 -9.35 -19.10
N VAL A 34 8.15 -8.65 -18.47
CA VAL A 34 8.41 -7.76 -17.34
C VAL A 34 7.49 -8.13 -16.19
N PHE A 35 8.05 -8.29 -15.00
CA PHE A 35 7.31 -8.70 -13.79
C PHE A 35 7.61 -7.76 -12.64
N ALA A 36 6.57 -7.35 -11.92
CA ALA A 36 6.67 -6.50 -10.74
C ALA A 36 5.46 -6.69 -9.81
N THR A 37 5.58 -6.19 -8.58
CA THR A 37 4.42 -5.91 -7.70
C THR A 37 3.94 -4.47 -7.90
N ASP A 38 2.68 -4.20 -7.55
CA ASP A 38 2.11 -2.86 -7.59
C ASP A 38 2.87 -1.86 -6.71
N ALA A 39 3.35 -2.26 -5.52
CA ALA A 39 4.15 -1.41 -4.64
C ALA A 39 5.45 -0.92 -5.32
N ILE A 40 6.10 -1.79 -6.10
CA ILE A 40 7.32 -1.49 -6.85
C ILE A 40 6.99 -0.56 -8.03
N LEU A 41 5.95 -0.88 -8.82
CA LEU A 41 5.56 -0.01 -9.93
C LEU A 41 5.03 1.35 -9.49
N ALA A 42 4.29 1.42 -8.39
CA ALA A 42 3.80 2.69 -7.85
C ALA A 42 4.95 3.61 -7.43
N THR A 43 6.04 3.04 -6.90
CA THR A 43 7.29 3.76 -6.59
C THR A 43 7.93 4.32 -7.87
N LEU A 44 8.00 3.53 -8.94
CA LEU A 44 8.49 3.99 -10.25
C LEU A 44 7.59 5.07 -10.87
N MET A 45 6.27 4.89 -10.83
CA MET A 45 5.30 5.85 -11.40
C MET A 45 5.26 7.17 -10.62
N GLY A 46 5.48 7.11 -9.30
CA GLY A 46 5.49 8.27 -8.41
C GLY A 46 6.87 8.90 -8.20
N CYS A 47 7.92 8.41 -8.87
CA CYS A 47 9.32 8.76 -8.58
C CYS A 47 9.61 10.26 -8.58
N THR A 48 8.91 11.03 -9.42
CA THR A 48 9.06 12.50 -9.56
C THR A 48 8.61 13.29 -8.33
N ARG A 49 7.95 12.65 -7.37
CA ARG A 49 7.44 13.28 -6.14
C ARG A 49 8.25 12.93 -4.90
N SER A 50 9.14 11.95 -5.00
CA SER A 50 9.91 11.45 -3.87
C SER A 50 11.00 12.45 -3.48
N VAL A 51 11.20 12.61 -2.17
CA VAL A 51 12.28 13.40 -1.58
C VAL A 51 13.26 12.48 -0.86
N TYR A 52 12.74 11.48 -0.14
CA TYR A 52 13.58 10.49 0.54
C TYR A 52 14.13 9.44 -0.43
N SER A 53 15.31 8.91 -0.10
CA SER A 53 15.95 7.89 -0.92
C SER A 53 15.16 6.59 -0.89
N TRP A 54 15.09 5.94 -2.06
CA TRP A 54 14.60 4.58 -2.24
C TRP A 54 15.42 3.91 -3.34
N ASP A 55 15.37 2.58 -3.40
CA ASP A 55 16.01 1.80 -4.43
C ASP A 55 15.14 0.59 -4.81
N ILE A 56 15.32 0.12 -6.04
CA ILE A 56 14.63 -1.05 -6.61
C ILE A 56 15.71 -1.89 -7.30
N VAL A 57 15.68 -3.19 -7.05
CA VAL A 57 16.57 -4.15 -7.69
C VAL A 57 15.95 -4.58 -9.01
N VAL A 58 16.73 -4.56 -10.10
CA VAL A 58 16.28 -5.06 -11.40
C VAL A 58 17.13 -6.26 -11.78
N GLN A 59 16.49 -7.42 -11.94
CA GLN A 59 17.14 -8.65 -12.36
C GLN A 59 16.74 -8.99 -13.79
N ARG A 60 17.73 -9.20 -14.65
CA ARG A 60 17.52 -9.65 -16.03
C ARG A 60 17.95 -11.11 -16.17
N VAL A 61 17.02 -11.96 -16.59
CA VAL A 61 17.27 -13.38 -16.88
C VAL A 61 16.79 -13.67 -18.31
N GLY A 62 17.75 -13.75 -19.24
CA GLY A 62 17.44 -13.84 -20.68
C GLY A 62 16.68 -12.61 -21.17
N SER A 63 15.47 -12.83 -21.70
CA SER A 63 14.55 -11.78 -22.18
C SER A 63 13.58 -11.29 -21.11
N LYS A 64 13.69 -11.75 -19.86
CA LYS A 64 12.77 -11.40 -18.77
C LYS A 64 13.41 -10.43 -17.79
N LEU A 65 12.65 -9.43 -17.35
CA LEU A 65 12.99 -8.46 -16.33
C LEU A 65 12.10 -8.67 -15.10
N PHE A 66 12.73 -8.75 -13.93
CA PHE A 66 12.06 -8.80 -12.63
C PHE A 66 12.47 -7.56 -11.84
N PHE A 67 11.48 -6.82 -11.36
CA PHE A 67 11.71 -5.70 -10.46
C PHE A 67 11.43 -6.18 -9.03
N ASP A 68 12.43 -6.13 -8.18
CA ASP A 68 12.40 -6.57 -6.79
C ASP A 68 12.72 -5.43 -5.82
N LYS A 69 12.37 -5.63 -4.57
CA LYS A 69 12.80 -4.78 -3.46
C LYS A 69 13.77 -5.55 -2.57
N ARG A 70 14.58 -4.84 -1.79
CA ARG A 70 15.48 -5.46 -0.80
C ARG A 70 14.70 -5.84 0.45
N ASP A 71 14.85 -7.08 0.91
CA ASP A 71 14.13 -7.59 2.09
C ASP A 71 14.50 -6.85 3.39
N ASN A 72 15.72 -6.34 3.48
CA ASN A 72 16.23 -5.62 4.66
C ASN A 72 16.12 -4.08 4.53
N SER A 73 15.25 -3.59 3.64
CA SER A 73 15.02 -2.16 3.45
C SER A 73 13.74 -1.66 4.10
N ASP A 74 13.66 -0.36 4.33
CA ASP A 74 12.45 0.32 4.82
C ASP A 74 11.44 0.62 3.68
N PHE A 75 11.51 -0.10 2.55
CA PHE A 75 10.71 0.17 1.35
C PHE A 75 9.18 0.15 1.60
N ASP A 76 8.73 -0.71 2.52
CA ASP A 76 7.33 -0.84 2.90
C ASP A 76 6.90 0.17 3.99
N LEU A 77 7.84 0.93 4.55
CA LEU A 77 7.49 1.97 5.51
C LEU A 77 6.85 3.17 4.81
N LEU A 78 5.81 3.71 5.43
CA LEU A 78 5.05 4.84 4.90
C LEU A 78 5.65 6.14 5.43
N THR A 79 6.25 6.93 4.55
CA THR A 79 6.80 8.24 4.93
C THR A 79 5.71 9.19 5.46
N VAL A 80 6.08 10.09 6.36
CA VAL A 80 5.17 11.05 6.99
C VAL A 80 5.74 12.46 6.81
N SER A 81 4.94 13.34 6.21
CA SER A 81 5.30 14.73 5.94
C SER A 81 6.58 14.90 5.08
N GLU A 82 6.90 13.92 4.24
CA GLU A 82 8.11 13.89 3.39
C GLU A 82 8.19 15.08 2.44
N THR A 83 7.06 15.51 1.88
CA THR A 83 7.02 16.57 0.86
C THR A 83 6.55 17.90 1.42
N ALA A 84 6.48 18.02 2.75
CA ALA A 84 6.24 19.29 3.41
C ALA A 84 7.37 20.29 3.09
N ASN A 85 7.08 21.58 3.23
CA ASN A 85 8.11 22.62 3.08
C ASN A 85 9.29 22.40 4.05
N GLU A 86 8.97 21.93 5.26
CA GLU A 86 9.93 21.56 6.30
C GLU A 86 9.57 20.14 6.77
N PRO A 87 10.19 19.09 6.21
CA PRO A 87 9.98 17.72 6.64
C PRO A 87 10.52 17.48 8.06
N PRO A 88 10.05 16.44 8.79
CA PRO A 88 10.58 16.12 10.12
C PRO A 88 12.10 15.90 10.09
N GLN A 89 12.83 16.54 11.00
CA GLN A 89 14.31 16.44 11.12
C GLN A 89 14.76 15.85 12.46
N ASP A 90 13.83 15.49 13.33
CA ASP A 90 14.12 14.93 14.65
C ASP A 90 15.00 13.67 14.55
N GLU A 91 16.00 13.57 15.44
CA GLU A 91 16.98 12.49 15.43
C GLU A 91 16.77 11.46 16.56
N GLY A 92 17.44 10.32 16.41
CA GLY A 92 17.58 9.31 17.46
C GLY A 92 16.25 8.78 18.00
N ASN A 93 16.10 8.84 19.32
CA ASN A 93 14.95 8.30 20.05
C ASN A 93 13.75 9.27 20.13
N SER A 94 13.75 10.38 19.39
CA SER A 94 12.57 11.25 19.32
C SER A 94 11.39 10.48 18.74
N PHE A 95 10.20 10.67 19.32
CA PHE A 95 8.95 10.13 18.79
C PHE A 95 8.71 10.61 17.35
N ASN A 96 9.13 11.83 17.04
CA ASN A 96 8.88 12.46 15.75
C ASN A 96 10.03 12.27 14.75
N SER A 97 10.99 11.39 15.03
CA SER A 97 12.03 11.06 14.05
C SER A 97 11.38 10.45 12.79
N PRO A 98 11.88 10.74 11.57
CA PRO A 98 11.27 10.23 10.33
C PRO A 98 11.05 8.72 10.33
N ARG A 99 12.01 7.96 10.89
CA ARG A 99 11.94 6.51 11.01
C ARG A 99 10.82 6.07 11.95
N ASN A 100 10.71 6.66 13.15
CA ASN A 100 9.68 6.29 14.13
C ASN A 100 8.28 6.64 13.61
N LEU A 101 8.12 7.83 13.01
CA LEU A 101 6.87 8.23 12.36
C LEU A 101 6.48 7.27 11.22
N ALA A 102 7.44 6.81 10.42
CA ALA A 102 7.15 5.89 9.33
C ALA A 102 6.74 4.50 9.83
N MET A 103 7.40 4.00 10.88
CA MET A 103 7.01 2.76 11.56
C MET A 103 5.60 2.86 12.17
N GLU A 104 5.31 3.96 12.86
CA GLU A 104 3.99 4.23 13.44
C GLU A 104 2.91 4.34 12.36
N ALA A 105 3.17 5.08 11.28
CA ALA A 105 2.22 5.24 10.18
C ALA A 105 1.91 3.91 9.48
N THR A 106 2.91 3.07 9.23
CA THR A 106 2.70 1.71 8.70
C THR A 106 1.89 0.85 9.67
N TYR A 107 2.19 0.93 10.96
CA TYR A 107 1.42 0.22 11.99
C TYR A 107 -0.05 0.68 12.04
N ILE A 108 -0.31 1.99 12.02
CA ILE A 108 -1.66 2.57 11.95
C ILE A 108 -2.38 2.08 10.69
N ASN A 109 -1.71 2.10 9.54
CA ASN A 109 -2.28 1.67 8.27
C ASN A 109 -2.67 0.18 8.29
N HIS A 110 -1.80 -0.69 8.81
CA HIS A 110 -2.12 -2.11 8.99
C HIS A 110 -3.33 -2.31 9.89
N ASN A 111 -3.38 -1.66 11.06
CA ASN A 111 -4.50 -1.81 11.97
C ASN A 111 -5.82 -1.32 11.37
N PHE A 112 -5.82 -0.14 10.77
CA PHE A 112 -7.04 0.43 10.21
C PHE A 112 -7.57 -0.37 9.01
N SER A 113 -6.67 -0.90 8.17
CA SER A 113 -7.04 -1.77 7.02
C SER A 113 -7.92 -2.95 7.43
N GLN A 114 -7.71 -3.49 8.64
CA GLN A 114 -8.47 -4.62 9.16
C GLN A 114 -9.64 -4.16 10.06
N GLN A 115 -9.47 -3.07 10.81
CA GLN A 115 -10.49 -2.57 11.74
C GLN A 115 -11.76 -2.06 11.04
N CYS A 116 -11.61 -1.49 9.85
CA CYS A 116 -12.76 -1.00 9.08
C CYS A 116 -13.57 -2.12 8.40
N LEU A 117 -13.08 -3.36 8.43
CA LEU A 117 -13.75 -4.54 7.89
C LEU A 117 -14.61 -5.26 8.94
N ARG A 118 -15.57 -6.07 8.46
CA ARG A 118 -16.42 -6.90 9.31
C ARG A 118 -15.72 -8.21 9.66
N MET A 119 -14.98 -8.22 10.75
CA MET A 119 -14.28 -9.42 11.25
C MET A 119 -15.28 -10.51 11.67
N GLY A 120 -14.95 -11.78 11.40
CA GLY A 120 -15.78 -12.94 11.77
C GLY A 120 -17.02 -13.16 10.91
N LYS A 121 -17.18 -12.39 9.82
CA LYS A 121 -18.20 -12.63 8.80
C LYS A 121 -17.62 -13.39 7.61
N GLU A 122 -18.50 -13.92 6.77
CA GLU A 122 -18.11 -14.57 5.53
C GLU A 122 -17.29 -13.61 4.67
N ARG A 123 -16.13 -14.09 4.21
CA ARG A 123 -15.24 -13.34 3.32
C ARG A 123 -15.64 -13.59 1.88
N TYR A 124 -15.44 -12.58 1.04
CA TYR A 124 -15.50 -12.80 -0.41
C TYR A 124 -14.28 -13.61 -0.85
N ASN A 125 -14.50 -14.82 -1.34
CA ASN A 125 -13.44 -15.75 -1.72
C ASN A 125 -13.21 -15.70 -3.24
N PHE A 126 -11.94 -15.63 -3.63
CA PHE A 126 -11.53 -15.85 -5.02
C PHE A 126 -11.44 -17.35 -5.32
N PRO A 127 -11.48 -17.75 -6.61
CA PRO A 127 -11.31 -19.16 -6.99
C PRO A 127 -9.98 -19.79 -6.56
N ASN A 128 -8.92 -18.97 -6.42
CA ASN A 128 -7.61 -19.40 -5.95
C ASN A 128 -7.34 -18.84 -4.54
N PRO A 129 -6.74 -19.64 -3.63
CA PRO A 129 -6.36 -19.17 -2.31
C PRO A 129 -5.17 -18.21 -2.36
N ASN A 130 -4.88 -17.56 -1.22
CA ASN A 130 -3.67 -16.77 -1.04
C ASN A 130 -2.43 -17.67 -1.24
N PRO A 131 -1.49 -17.32 -2.14
CA PRO A 131 -0.34 -18.18 -2.46
C PRO A 131 0.81 -18.10 -1.44
N PHE A 132 0.70 -17.27 -0.41
CA PHE A 132 1.75 -17.03 0.59
C PHE A 132 1.46 -17.68 1.94
N VAL A 133 0.38 -18.45 2.03
CA VAL A 133 -0.03 -19.12 3.27
C VAL A 133 0.02 -20.62 3.04
N GLU A 134 0.53 -21.35 4.02
CA GLU A 134 0.49 -22.81 4.04
C GLU A 134 -0.94 -23.28 4.37
N ASP A 135 -1.32 -24.48 3.90
CA ASP A 135 -2.68 -24.99 4.03
C ASP A 135 -3.11 -25.23 5.50
N ASP A 136 -2.15 -25.38 6.41
CA ASP A 136 -2.33 -25.59 7.85
C ASP A 136 -2.38 -24.30 8.68
N MET A 137 -2.06 -23.15 8.07
CA MET A 137 -2.14 -21.84 8.75
C MET A 137 -3.60 -21.44 8.97
N ASP A 138 -3.93 -20.96 10.18
CA ASP A 138 -5.25 -20.42 10.44
C ASP A 138 -5.48 -19.17 9.57
N LYS A 139 -6.37 -19.29 8.58
CA LYS A 139 -6.78 -18.20 7.68
C LYS A 139 -7.32 -16.97 8.43
N ASN A 140 -7.68 -17.12 9.71
CA ASN A 140 -8.07 -16.03 10.59
C ASN A 140 -6.90 -15.17 11.07
N GLU A 141 -5.67 -15.66 11.03
CA GLU A 141 -4.47 -14.87 11.38
C GLU A 141 -3.97 -14.00 10.23
N VAL A 142 -4.35 -14.35 9.00
CA VAL A 142 -3.92 -13.64 7.79
C VAL A 142 -4.79 -12.41 7.57
N ALA A 143 -4.16 -11.28 7.22
CA ALA A 143 -4.86 -10.06 6.85
C ALA A 143 -5.82 -10.30 5.66
N SER A 144 -6.94 -9.58 5.64
CA SER A 144 -7.78 -9.51 4.45
C SER A 144 -7.01 -8.83 3.33
N VAL A 145 -6.66 -9.58 2.30
CA VAL A 145 -6.01 -9.11 1.08
C VAL A 145 -6.33 -10.08 -0.06
N ALA A 146 -6.56 -9.54 -1.25
CA ALA A 146 -6.73 -10.30 -2.48
C ALA A 146 -5.65 -9.90 -3.48
N TYR A 147 -5.02 -10.89 -4.12
CA TYR A 147 -4.01 -10.68 -5.15
C TYR A 147 -4.60 -10.90 -6.54
N ARG A 148 -4.45 -9.91 -7.41
CA ARG A 148 -4.90 -9.95 -8.81
C ARG A 148 -3.71 -9.76 -9.74
N TYR A 149 -3.37 -10.79 -10.50
CA TYR A 149 -2.30 -10.74 -11.50
C TYR A 149 -2.87 -10.23 -12.81
N ARG A 150 -2.48 -9.01 -13.20
CA ARG A 150 -2.98 -8.33 -14.40
C ARG A 150 -1.87 -8.20 -15.44
N ARG A 151 -2.26 -8.16 -16.71
CA ARG A 151 -1.36 -8.13 -17.86
C ARG A 151 -1.63 -6.89 -18.70
N TRP A 152 -0.57 -6.16 -19.08
CA TRP A 152 -0.63 -5.00 -19.95
C TRP A 152 0.36 -5.16 -21.11
N LYS A 153 -0.08 -4.71 -22.29
CA LYS A 153 0.79 -4.54 -23.47
C LYS A 153 1.20 -3.09 -23.53
N LEU A 154 2.50 -2.82 -23.44
CA LEU A 154 3.03 -1.45 -23.41
C LEU A 154 3.59 -0.97 -24.77
N GLY A 155 3.55 -1.82 -25.79
CA GLY A 155 4.26 -1.57 -27.06
C GLY A 155 5.68 -2.12 -27.02
N ASP A 156 6.40 -2.05 -28.14
CA ASP A 156 7.80 -2.48 -28.28
C ASP A 156 8.10 -3.88 -27.70
N ASP A 157 7.17 -4.81 -27.94
CA ASP A 157 7.19 -6.19 -27.41
C ASP A 157 7.21 -6.30 -25.88
N ILE A 158 6.93 -5.22 -25.13
CA ILE A 158 6.86 -5.23 -23.67
C ILE A 158 5.49 -5.75 -23.21
N ASP A 159 5.55 -6.82 -22.42
CA ASP A 159 4.42 -7.55 -21.85
C ASP A 159 4.56 -7.58 -20.32
N LEU A 160 3.90 -6.62 -19.70
CA LEU A 160 4.00 -6.35 -18.27
C LEU A 160 2.98 -7.20 -17.51
N ILE A 161 3.45 -7.94 -16.51
CA ILE A 161 2.63 -8.64 -15.53
C ILE A 161 2.85 -8.01 -14.16
N VAL A 162 1.75 -7.60 -13.54
CA VAL A 162 1.75 -6.95 -12.22
C VAL A 162 0.90 -7.75 -11.26
N ARG A 163 1.45 -8.05 -10.07
CA ARG A 163 0.63 -8.44 -8.93
C ARG A 163 0.05 -7.19 -8.28
N CYS A 164 -1.26 -7.03 -8.37
CA CYS A 164 -2.00 -5.95 -7.74
C CYS A 164 -2.78 -6.46 -6.53
N GLU A 165 -3.14 -5.55 -5.62
CA GLU A 165 -3.80 -5.91 -4.36
C GLU A 165 -5.16 -5.20 -4.18
N HIS A 166 -6.12 -5.89 -3.57
CA HIS A 166 -7.34 -5.30 -3.02
C HIS A 166 -7.44 -5.65 -1.53
N ASP A 167 -7.85 -4.68 -0.70
CA ASP A 167 -7.87 -4.82 0.76
C ASP A 167 -9.25 -5.27 1.28
N GLY A 168 -10.31 -4.93 0.55
CA GLY A 168 -11.67 -5.23 0.94
C GLY A 168 -12.67 -5.17 -0.20
N VAL A 169 -13.93 -5.35 0.16
CA VAL A 169 -15.05 -5.41 -0.77
C VAL A 169 -16.28 -4.76 -0.13
N MET A 170 -17.11 -4.10 -0.94
CA MET A 170 -18.42 -3.64 -0.54
C MET A 170 -19.49 -4.18 -1.48
N THR A 171 -20.69 -4.40 -0.93
CA THR A 171 -21.87 -4.77 -1.70
C THR A 171 -22.74 -3.54 -1.89
N GLY A 172 -22.96 -3.13 -3.13
CA GLY A 172 -23.84 -2.03 -3.50
C GLY A 172 -25.32 -2.36 -3.27
N ALA A 173 -26.18 -1.36 -3.43
CA ALA A 173 -27.63 -1.50 -3.20
C ALA A 173 -28.29 -2.56 -4.11
N ASN A 174 -27.71 -2.77 -5.31
CA ASN A 174 -28.20 -3.73 -6.30
C ASN A 174 -27.55 -5.13 -6.16
N GLY A 175 -26.74 -5.36 -5.12
CA GLY A 175 -26.01 -6.61 -4.93
C GLY A 175 -24.68 -6.71 -5.71
N GLU A 176 -24.31 -5.67 -6.44
CA GLU A 176 -23.00 -5.59 -7.12
C GLU A 176 -21.85 -5.51 -6.10
N VAL A 177 -20.72 -6.08 -6.48
CA VAL A 177 -19.57 -6.25 -5.59
C VAL A 177 -18.43 -5.37 -6.09
N SER A 178 -18.09 -4.35 -5.31
CA SER A 178 -17.03 -3.39 -5.62
C SER A 178 -15.78 -3.66 -4.80
N PHE A 179 -14.63 -3.73 -5.47
CA PHE A 179 -13.33 -3.97 -4.82
C PHE A 179 -12.70 -2.66 -4.37
N ILE A 180 -12.19 -2.65 -3.14
CA ILE A 180 -11.70 -1.43 -2.48
C ILE A 180 -10.23 -1.59 -2.09
N ASN A 181 -9.46 -0.50 -2.28
CA ASN A 181 -8.19 -0.31 -1.59
C ASN A 181 -8.36 0.57 -0.35
N ILE A 182 -7.76 0.13 0.75
CA ILE A 182 -7.88 0.79 2.06
C ILE A 182 -6.50 1.30 2.45
N LYS A 183 -6.37 2.62 2.52
CA LYS A 183 -5.16 3.31 2.95
C LYS A 183 -5.50 4.36 3.99
N THR A 184 -4.54 4.66 4.87
CA THR A 184 -4.79 5.44 6.08
C THR A 184 -3.85 6.62 6.16
N LEU A 185 -4.40 7.84 6.08
CA LEU A 185 -3.68 9.05 6.49
C LEU A 185 -3.63 9.11 8.01
N ASN A 186 -2.52 9.64 8.55
CA ASN A 186 -2.31 9.83 9.98
C ASN A 186 -1.92 11.28 10.28
N GLU A 187 -2.51 11.84 11.34
CA GLU A 187 -2.10 13.12 11.94
C GLU A 187 -1.18 12.82 13.12
N TRP A 188 -0.04 13.51 13.20
CA TRP A 188 0.89 13.43 14.32
C TRP A 188 0.78 14.72 15.16
N ASP A 189 1.67 15.70 14.99
CA ASP A 189 1.58 17.03 15.61
C ASP A 189 1.22 18.10 14.57
N SER A 190 -0.03 18.56 14.60
CA SER A 190 -0.57 19.53 13.64
C SER A 190 0.06 20.93 13.72
N ARG A 191 0.85 21.21 14.76
CA ARG A 191 1.58 22.49 14.90
C ARG A 191 2.82 22.55 14.01
N HIS A 192 3.30 21.40 13.53
CA HIS A 192 4.45 21.28 12.65
C HIS A 192 4.01 21.11 11.19
N CYS A 193 4.94 21.31 10.25
CA CYS A 193 4.71 21.13 8.81
C CYS A 193 3.52 21.91 8.24
N ASN A 194 3.14 23.04 8.85
CA ASN A 194 1.92 23.81 8.52
C ASN A 194 0.65 22.93 8.53
N GLY A 195 0.55 22.01 9.50
CA GLY A 195 -0.59 21.14 9.68
C GLY A 195 -1.87 21.90 10.04
N VAL A 196 -2.98 21.17 9.96
CA VAL A 196 -4.30 21.63 10.39
C VAL A 196 -4.84 20.64 11.41
N ASP A 197 -5.44 21.10 12.50
CA ASP A 197 -6.04 20.21 13.50
C ASP A 197 -7.28 19.51 12.91
N TRP A 198 -7.16 18.21 12.68
CA TRP A 198 -8.20 17.40 12.05
C TRP A 198 -9.49 17.38 12.86
N ARG A 199 -9.42 17.41 14.21
CA ARG A 199 -10.62 17.40 15.06
C ARG A 199 -11.46 18.65 14.89
N GLN A 200 -10.84 19.77 14.54
CA GLN A 200 -11.53 21.03 14.27
C GLN A 200 -11.96 21.17 12.80
N LYS A 201 -11.16 20.63 11.86
CA LYS A 201 -11.28 20.94 10.44
C LYS A 201 -11.94 19.87 9.58
N LEU A 202 -11.96 18.59 9.98
CA LEU A 202 -12.57 17.53 9.16
C LEU A 202 -14.09 17.67 8.98
N ASP A 203 -14.80 18.27 9.93
CA ASP A 203 -16.26 18.42 9.80
C ASP A 203 -16.66 19.59 8.88
N SER A 204 -15.89 20.69 8.90
CA SER A 204 -16.24 21.93 8.19
C SER A 204 -15.38 22.23 6.96
N GLN A 205 -14.14 21.72 6.91
CA GLN A 205 -13.10 22.10 5.94
C GLN A 205 -12.31 20.87 5.43
N ARG A 206 -13.01 19.79 5.04
CA ARG A 206 -12.39 18.56 4.49
C ARG A 206 -11.40 18.83 3.36
N GLY A 207 -11.75 19.75 2.46
CA GLY A 207 -10.87 20.14 1.36
C GLY A 207 -9.54 20.74 1.82
N ALA A 208 -9.54 21.50 2.93
CA ALA A 208 -8.32 22.07 3.51
C ALA A 208 -7.43 20.97 4.10
N VAL A 209 -8.02 19.97 4.76
CA VAL A 209 -7.28 18.80 5.28
C VAL A 209 -6.63 18.04 4.12
N ILE A 210 -7.40 17.69 3.09
CA ILE A 210 -6.87 16.97 1.91
C ILE A 210 -5.78 17.80 1.20
N ALA A 211 -5.97 19.11 1.04
CA ALA A 211 -4.95 19.97 0.41
C ALA A 211 -3.65 20.01 1.22
N THR A 212 -3.75 20.04 2.56
CA THR A 212 -2.61 19.99 3.47
C THR A 212 -1.88 18.65 3.35
N GLU A 213 -2.62 17.54 3.37
CA GLU A 213 -2.05 16.20 3.22
C GLU A 213 -1.48 15.96 1.83
N LEU A 214 -2.10 16.50 0.78
CA LEU A 214 -1.57 16.41 -0.58
C LEU A 214 -0.24 17.16 -0.72
N LYS A 215 -0.08 18.29 -0.02
CA LYS A 215 1.19 19.01 0.03
C LYS A 215 2.24 18.23 0.83
N ASN A 216 1.89 17.77 2.03
CA ASN A 216 2.86 17.18 2.96
C ASN A 216 3.20 15.71 2.66
N ASN A 217 2.30 14.96 2.02
CA ASN A 217 2.39 13.52 1.79
C ASN A 217 2.19 13.16 0.30
N SER A 218 2.64 14.02 -0.62
CA SER A 218 2.33 13.91 -2.05
C SER A 218 2.83 12.60 -2.68
N TYR A 219 4.02 12.14 -2.29
CA TYR A 219 4.59 10.88 -2.79
C TYR A 219 3.81 9.65 -2.29
N LYS A 220 3.53 9.59 -0.98
CA LYS A 220 2.73 8.54 -0.34
C LYS A 220 1.35 8.41 -1.00
N LEU A 221 0.64 9.52 -1.17
CA LEU A 221 -0.69 9.55 -1.79
C LEU A 221 -0.63 9.14 -3.27
N ALA A 222 0.35 9.63 -4.03
CA ALA A 222 0.50 9.26 -5.44
C ALA A 222 0.74 7.75 -5.60
N ARG A 223 1.60 7.14 -4.76
CA ARG A 223 1.84 5.70 -4.77
C ARG A 223 0.55 4.91 -4.51
N TRP A 224 -0.22 5.31 -3.49
CA TRP A 224 -1.50 4.66 -3.19
C TRP A 224 -2.49 4.75 -4.36
N THR A 225 -2.59 5.90 -5.01
CA THR A 225 -3.45 6.07 -6.18
C THR A 225 -2.96 5.22 -7.35
N CYS A 226 -1.64 5.16 -7.62
CA CYS A 226 -1.09 4.30 -8.65
C CYS A 226 -1.41 2.82 -8.40
N CYS A 227 -1.25 2.33 -7.16
CA CYS A 227 -1.65 0.96 -6.80
C CYS A 227 -3.14 0.72 -7.07
N ALA A 228 -4.03 1.65 -6.67
CA ALA A 228 -5.47 1.49 -6.88
C ALA A 228 -5.86 1.46 -8.37
N LEU A 229 -5.23 2.31 -9.19
CA LEU A 229 -5.41 2.32 -10.65
C LEU A 229 -4.91 1.00 -11.28
N LEU A 230 -3.74 0.53 -10.86
CA LEU A 230 -3.18 -0.75 -11.29
C LEU A 230 -4.04 -1.93 -10.85
N ALA A 231 -4.67 -1.89 -9.68
CA ALA A 231 -5.59 -2.92 -9.22
C ALA A 231 -6.93 -2.89 -9.97
N GLY A 232 -7.33 -1.71 -10.45
CA GLY A 232 -8.66 -1.52 -11.04
C GLY A 232 -9.73 -1.59 -9.97
N SER A 233 -9.45 -0.95 -8.83
CA SER A 233 -10.42 -0.77 -7.75
C SER A 233 -11.47 0.24 -8.16
N GLU A 234 -12.69 0.04 -7.66
CA GLU A 234 -13.88 0.87 -7.96
C GLU A 234 -14.05 2.02 -6.97
#